data_AF-A0A965HQ98-F1
#
_entry.id   AF-A0A965HQ98-F1
#
_cell.length_a   1.000
_cell.length_b   1.000
_cell.length_c   1.000
_cell.angle_alpha   90.00
_cell.angle_beta   90.00
_cell.angle_gamma   90.00
#
_symmetry.space_group_name_H-M   'P 1'
#
loop_
_entity.id
_entity.type
_entity.pdbx_description
1 polymer ?
#
loop_
_entity_poly.entity_id
_entity_poly.type
_entity_poly.pdbx_seq_one_letter_code
_entity_poly.pdbx_strand_id
1 'polypeptide(L)'
;AQVTRGRSQLEHSQFVLAQSIESAWGQYGIARNLVASLENGILREAEAALKVAEAAYRFGERGILDFLDARRVFRAARNDLIAARFELEAARIEVERLQGDLLRSDAP
;
A
#
# COMPACT_ATOMS: atom_id res chain seq x y z
N ALA A 1 -9.33 -3.24 45.96
CA ALA A 1 -10.24 -3.14 44.80
C ALA A 1 -9.72 -2.18 43.72
N GLN A 2 -9.42 -0.91 44.04
CA GLN A 2 -8.93 0.07 43.04
C GLN A 2 -7.58 -0.32 42.38
N VAL A 3 -6.61 -0.80 43.16
CA VAL A 3 -5.29 -1.26 42.65
C VAL A 3 -5.41 -2.42 41.65
N THR A 4 -6.32 -3.36 41.93
CA THR A 4 -6.59 -4.50 41.03
C THR A 4 -7.19 -4.04 39.70
N ARG A 5 -8.14 -3.09 39.73
CA ARG A 5 -8.71 -2.50 38.50
C ARG A 5 -7.68 -1.75 37.68
N GLY A 6 -6.80 -0.98 38.32
CA GLY A 6 -5.73 -0.26 37.63
C GLY A 6 -4.75 -1.19 36.92
N ARG A 7 -4.38 -2.31 37.56
CA ARG A 7 -3.54 -3.34 36.93
C ARG A 7 -4.21 -3.99 35.73
N SER A 8 -5.47 -4.41 35.85
CA SER A 8 -6.18 -5.03 34.73
C SER A 8 -6.39 -4.08 33.54
N GLN A 9 -6.56 -2.77 33.79
CA GLN A 9 -6.64 -1.77 32.71
C GLN A 9 -5.30 -1.59 31.99
N LEU A 10 -4.19 -1.64 32.72
CA LEU A 10 -2.84 -1.57 32.14
C LEU A 10 -2.55 -2.80 31.28
N GLU A 11 -2.80 -4.00 31.82
CA GLU A 11 -2.63 -5.27 31.09
C GLU A 11 -3.46 -5.29 29.81
N HIS A 12 -4.72 -4.82 29.88
CA HIS A 12 -5.57 -4.73 28.71
C HIS A 12 -5.02 -3.74 27.66
N SER A 13 -4.57 -2.57 28.09
CA SER A 13 -3.99 -1.56 27.20
C SER A 13 -2.73 -2.07 26.49
N GLN A 14 -1.85 -2.76 27.24
CA GLN A 14 -0.64 -3.38 26.69
C GLN A 14 -0.96 -4.47 25.66
N PHE A 15 -1.96 -5.31 25.95
CA PHE A 15 -2.42 -6.34 25.02
C PHE A 15 -2.97 -5.74 23.72
N VAL A 16 -3.82 -4.72 23.83
CA VAL A 16 -4.38 -4.03 22.65
C VAL A 16 -3.29 -3.36 21.83
N LEU A 17 -2.31 -2.73 22.47
CA LEU A 17 -1.18 -2.10 21.79
C LEU A 17 -0.34 -3.12 21.01
N ALA A 18 -0.02 -4.26 21.63
CA ALA A 18 0.72 -5.34 20.97
C ALA A 18 -0.02 -5.86 19.73
N GLN A 19 -1.33 -6.10 19.86
CA GLN A 19 -2.16 -6.56 18.74
C GLN A 19 -2.24 -5.51 17.61
N SER A 20 -2.28 -4.23 17.96
CA SER A 20 -2.30 -3.13 17.00
C SER A 20 -0.98 -3.05 16.21
N ILE A 21 0.16 -3.22 16.88
CA ILE A 21 1.49 -3.27 16.24
C ILE A 21 1.59 -4.42 15.26
N GLU A 22 1.16 -5.62 15.65
CA GLU A 22 1.18 -6.79 14.76
C GLU A 22 0.33 -6.56 13.50
N SER A 23 -0.89 -6.02 13.67
CA SER A 23 -1.76 -5.69 12.54
C SER A 23 -1.14 -4.64 11.62
N ALA A 24 -0.54 -3.58 12.18
CA ALA A 24 0.09 -2.52 11.38
C ALA A 24 1.27 -3.04 10.56
N TRP A 25 2.09 -3.92 11.13
CA TRP A 25 3.17 -4.59 10.39
C TRP A 25 2.64 -5.47 9.26
N GLY A 26 1.55 -6.20 9.49
CA GLY A 26 0.88 -6.98 8.46
C GLY A 26 0.40 -6.12 7.29
N GLN A 27 -0.27 -5.00 7.59
CA GLN A 27 -0.75 -4.05 6.59
C GLN A 27 0.41 -3.42 5.80
N TYR A 28 1.49 -3.02 6.49
CA TYR A 28 2.70 -2.52 5.85
C TYR A 28 3.30 -3.55 4.88
N GLY A 29 3.38 -4.81 5.28
CA GLY A 29 3.85 -5.91 4.43
C GLY A 29 3.00 -6.11 3.17
N ILE A 30 1.67 -6.07 3.32
CA ILE A 30 0.72 -6.18 2.21
C ILE A 30 0.89 -5.00 1.23
N ALA A 31 0.91 -3.77 1.74
CA ALA A 31 1.06 -2.56 0.93
C ALA A 31 2.40 -2.56 0.17
N ARG A 32 3.49 -2.99 0.83
CA ARG A 32 4.81 -3.11 0.21
C ARG A 32 4.81 -4.12 -0.94
N ASN A 33 4.19 -5.28 -0.74
CA ASN A 33 4.07 -6.31 -1.77
C ASN A 33 3.22 -5.82 -2.95
N LEU A 34 2.14 -5.08 -2.69
CA LEU A 34 1.29 -4.51 -3.74
C LEU A 34 2.07 -3.51 -4.61
N VAL A 35 2.82 -2.59 -3.99
CA VAL A 35 3.70 -1.66 -4.71
C VAL A 35 4.69 -2.43 -5.58
N ALA A 36 5.38 -3.43 -5.03
CA ALA A 36 6.36 -4.22 -5.78
C ALA A 36 5.74 -4.97 -6.97
N SER A 37 4.52 -5.50 -6.82
CA SER A 37 3.78 -6.18 -7.89
C SER A 37 3.36 -5.21 -9.01
N LEU A 38 2.90 -4.01 -8.65
CA LEU A 38 2.51 -2.99 -9.62
C LEU A 38 3.72 -2.47 -10.40
N GLU A 39 4.84 -2.19 -9.73
CA GLU A 39 6.06 -1.68 -10.37
C GLU A 39 6.73 -2.68 -11.30
N ASN A 40 6.84 -3.95 -10.88
CA ASN A 40 7.61 -4.95 -11.61
C ASN A 40 6.78 -5.76 -12.63
N GLY A 41 5.46 -5.77 -12.50
CA GLY A 41 4.56 -6.48 -13.42
C GLY A 41 3.63 -5.53 -14.16
N ILE A 42 2.51 -5.20 -13.54
CA ILE A 42 1.33 -4.58 -14.18
C ILE A 42 1.69 -3.30 -14.95
N LEU A 43 2.49 -2.41 -14.36
CA LEU A 43 2.84 -1.15 -15.01
C LEU A 43 3.69 -1.37 -16.26
N ARG A 44 4.67 -2.29 -16.20
CA ARG A 44 5.55 -2.61 -17.33
C ARG A 44 4.79 -3.28 -18.46
N GLU A 45 3.87 -4.19 -18.13
CA GLU A 45 3.02 -4.86 -19.11
C GLU A 45 2.09 -3.86 -19.81
N ALA A 46 1.45 -2.97 -19.05
CA ALA A 46 0.59 -1.93 -19.61
C ALA A 46 1.37 -0.92 -20.48
N GLU A 47 2.60 -0.58 -20.10
CA GLU A 47 3.49 0.27 -20.91
C GLU A 47 3.87 -0.42 -22.24
N ALA A 48 4.22 -1.71 -22.18
CA ALA A 48 4.54 -2.49 -23.37
C ALA A 48 3.34 -2.59 -24.33
N ALA A 49 2.15 -2.87 -23.79
CA ALA A 49 0.91 -2.91 -24.57
C ALA A 49 0.61 -1.57 -25.25
N LEU A 50 0.81 -0.45 -24.54
CA LEU A 50 0.68 0.88 -25.12
C LEU A 50 1.65 1.11 -26.28
N LYS A 51 2.93 0.73 -26.12
CA LYS A 51 3.95 0.86 -27.20
C LYS A 51 3.56 0.05 -28.45
N VAL A 52 3.04 -1.16 -28.26
CA VAL A 52 2.57 -2.00 -29.38
C VAL A 52 1.36 -1.37 -30.06
N ALA A 53 0.36 -0.90 -29.30
CA ALA A 53 -0.83 -0.29 -29.85
C ALA A 53 -0.53 1.04 -30.59
N GLU A 54 0.42 1.83 -30.06
CA GLU A 54 0.87 3.06 -30.69
C GLU A 54 1.58 2.80 -32.03
N ALA A 55 2.45 1.78 -32.08
CA ALA A 55 3.10 1.37 -33.32
C ALA A 55 2.05 0.91 -34.36
N ALA A 56 1.15 0.00 -33.99
CA ALA A 56 0.11 -0.51 -34.88
C ALA A 56 -0.80 0.62 -35.41
N TYR A 57 -1.14 1.61 -34.58
CA TYR A 57 -1.88 2.79 -35.01
C TYR A 57 -1.09 3.63 -36.03
N ARG A 58 0.20 3.89 -35.78
CA ARG A 58 1.05 4.67 -36.71
C ARG A 58 1.26 3.99 -38.06
N PHE A 59 1.30 2.66 -38.09
CA PHE A 59 1.38 1.88 -39.33
C PHE A 59 0.01 1.65 -40.00
N GLY A 60 -1.08 2.07 -39.38
CA GLY A 60 -2.44 1.90 -39.91
C GLY A 60 -2.99 0.47 -39.81
N GLU A 61 -2.33 -0.41 -39.03
CA GLU A 61 -2.75 -1.80 -38.81
C GLU A 61 -3.91 -1.91 -37.82
N ARG A 62 -4.07 -0.91 -36.95
CA ARG A 62 -5.15 -0.83 -35.95
C ARG A 62 -5.72 0.58 -35.86
N GLY A 63 -6.98 0.67 -35.44
CA GLY A 63 -7.69 1.95 -35.31
C GLY A 63 -7.22 2.78 -34.12
N ILE A 64 -7.53 4.08 -34.15
CA ILE A 64 -7.20 5.02 -33.05
C ILE A 64 -7.79 4.58 -31.69
N LEU A 65 -8.92 3.86 -31.69
CA LEU A 65 -9.58 3.42 -30.45
C LEU A 65 -8.73 2.40 -29.68
N ASP A 66 -8.02 1.49 -30.36
CA ASP A 66 -7.15 0.49 -29.71
C ASP A 66 -5.98 1.17 -28.98
N PHE A 67 -5.38 2.19 -29.61
CA PHE A 67 -4.35 3.02 -28.98
C PHE A 67 -4.89 3.77 -27.76
N LEU A 68 -6.09 4.37 -27.87
CA LEU A 68 -6.69 5.11 -26.76
C LEU A 68 -7.06 4.19 -25.59
N ASP A 69 -7.51 2.97 -25.84
CA ASP A 69 -7.79 1.99 -24.80
C ASP A 69 -6.51 1.53 -24.10
N ALA A 70 -5.46 1.15 -24.85
CA ALA A 70 -4.16 0.81 -24.26
C ALA A 70 -3.59 1.97 -23.43
N ARG A 71 -3.76 3.22 -23.90
CA ARG A 71 -3.35 4.42 -23.16
C ARG A 71 -4.17 4.60 -21.89
N ARG A 72 -5.47 4.29 -21.91
CA ARG A 72 -6.36 4.33 -20.75
C ARG A 72 -5.92 3.30 -19.70
N VAL A 73 -5.64 2.07 -20.12
CA VAL A 73 -5.16 0.98 -19.25
C VAL A 73 -3.83 1.35 -18.59
N PHE A 74 -2.86 1.87 -19.36
CA PHE A 74 -1.58 2.32 -18.80
C PHE A 74 -1.75 3.44 -17.76
N ARG A 75 -2.65 4.39 -18.02
CA ARG A 75 -2.95 5.43 -17.02
C ARG A 75 -3.62 4.88 -15.76
N ALA A 76 -4.51 3.90 -15.89
CA ALA A 76 -5.12 3.24 -14.74
C ALA A 76 -4.06 2.55 -13.89
N ALA A 77 -3.18 1.74 -14.50
CA ALA A 77 -2.08 1.09 -13.79
C ALA A 77 -1.14 2.08 -13.06
N ARG A 78 -0.88 3.25 -13.67
CA ARG A 78 -0.12 4.33 -13.02
C ARG A 78 -0.84 4.90 -11.80
N ASN A 79 -2.15 5.11 -11.89
CA ASN A 79 -2.95 5.61 -10.78
C ASN A 79 -2.99 4.60 -9.63
N ASP A 80 -3.14 3.31 -9.94
CA ASP A 80 -3.11 2.23 -8.95
C ASP A 80 -1.76 2.19 -8.21
N LEU A 81 -0.65 2.36 -8.93
CA LEU A 81 0.68 2.45 -8.30
C LEU A 81 0.81 3.67 -7.38
N ILE A 82 0.30 4.83 -7.81
CA ILE A 82 0.32 6.03 -6.98
C ILE A 82 -0.47 5.80 -5.69
N ALA A 83 -1.68 5.25 -5.80
CA ALA A 83 -2.51 4.92 -4.64
C ALA A 83 -1.80 3.92 -3.71
N ALA A 84 -1.25 2.83 -4.26
CA ALA A 84 -0.53 1.83 -3.47
C ALA A 84 0.69 2.40 -2.72
N ARG A 85 1.41 3.36 -3.33
CA ARG A 85 2.52 4.06 -2.66
C ARG A 85 2.03 4.93 -1.51
N PHE A 86 0.90 5.63 -1.68
CA PHE A 86 0.30 6.39 -0.58
C PHE A 86 -0.12 5.48 0.57
N GLU A 87 -0.75 4.34 0.28
CA GLU A 87 -1.12 3.35 1.31
C GLU A 87 0.10 2.76 2.03
N LEU A 88 1.19 2.51 1.30
CA LEU A 88 2.45 2.06 1.91
C LEU A 88 3.02 3.07 2.90
N GLU A 89 3.07 4.36 2.52
CA GLU A 89 3.54 5.41 3.42
C GLU A 89 2.61 5.61 4.61
N ALA A 90 1.28 5.51 4.41
CA ALA A 90 0.31 5.58 5.50
C ALA A 90 0.50 4.42 6.49
N ALA A 91 0.65 3.18 6.00
CA ALA A 91 0.92 2.01 6.84
C ALA A 91 2.25 2.14 7.59
N ARG A 92 3.28 2.71 6.94
CA ARG A 92 4.57 2.97 7.58
C ARG A 92 4.46 3.96 8.73
N ILE A 93 3.76 5.08 8.51
CA ILE A 93 3.51 6.09 9.55
C ILE A 93 2.76 5.48 10.73
N GLU A 94 1.79 4.61 10.49
CA GLU A 94 1.04 3.96 11.57
C GLU A 94 1.92 3.02 12.42
N VAL A 95 2.81 2.26 11.77
CA VAL A 95 3.83 1.46 12.49
C VAL A 95 4.72 2.35 13.37
N GLU A 96 5.23 3.46 12.82
CA GLU A 96 6.08 4.41 13.55
C GLU A 96 5.34 5.05 14.73
N ARG A 97 4.05 5.39 14.55
CA ARG A 97 3.18 5.95 15.59
C ARG A 97 2.99 4.98 16.75
N LEU A 98 2.65 3.72 16.47
CA LEU A 98 2.43 2.69 17.48
C LEU A 98 3.73 2.32 18.23
N GLN A 99 4.87 2.34 17.55
CA GLN A 99 6.18 2.18 18.19
C GLN A 99 6.48 3.34 19.16
N GLY A 100 6.13 4.58 18.78
CA GLY A 100 6.24 5.74 19.66
C GLY A 100 5.37 5.63 20.91
N ASP A 101 4.13 5.11 20.77
CA ASP A 101 3.24 4.87 21.89
C ASP A 101 3.80 3.81 22.85
N LEU A 102 4.39 2.73 22.31
CA LEU A 102 5.06 1.69 23.10
C LEU A 102 6.21 2.25 23.94
N LEU A 103 7.11 3.01 23.33
CA LEU A 103 8.25 3.62 24.03
C LEU A 103 7.81 4.57 25.15
N ARG A 104 6.68 5.27 24.98
CA ARG A 104 6.10 6.13 26.02
C ARG A 104 5.47 5.33 27.15
N SER A 105 4.86 4.19 26.83
CA SER A 105 4.24 3.31 27.83
C SER A 105 5.24 2.61 28.74
N ASP A 106 6.48 2.42 28.27
CA ASP A 106 7.59 1.83 29.02
C ASP A 106 8.42 2.86 29.82
N ALA A 107 8.08 4.16 29.73
CA ALA A 107 8.78 5.21 30.48
C ALA A 107 8.39 5.19 31.98
N PRO A 108 9.36 5.30 32.90
CA PRO A 108 9.15 5.16 34.35
C PRO A 108 8.37 6.29 35.01
#